data_AF-A0A220SGN9-F1
#
_entry.id   AF-A0A220SGN9-F1
#
_cell.length_a   1.000
_cell.length_b   1.000
_cell.length_c   1.000
_cell.angle_alpha   90.00
_cell.angle_beta   90.00
_cell.angle_gamma   90.00
#
_symmetry.space_group_name_H-M   'P 1'
#
loop_
_entity.id
_entity.type
_entity.pdbx_description
1 polymer ?
#
loop_
_entity_poly.entity_id
_entity_poly.type
_entity_poly.pdbx_seq_one_letter_code
_entity_poly.pdbx_strand_id
1 'polypeptide(L)'
;MEKLRNLRKQRGFSQEKLAGIIATDPSNYSRKERGEIRIYDDEWEKLATALNVSVEEIKEEKPTGIVHNENSTFSDNSNSGNFYNQQFNIPDSVIENLQDYIKVLKEQIETLKEENQKLKSK
;
A
#
# COMPACT_ATOMS: atom_id res chain seq x y z
N MET A 1 -5.53 -2.98 0.70
CA MET A 1 -4.35 -3.81 0.51
C MET A 1 -3.12 -2.90 0.43
N GLU A 2 -2.93 -2.10 1.47
CA GLU A 2 -1.76 -1.24 1.62
C GLU A 2 -0.60 -2.00 2.26
N LYS A 3 -0.87 -2.90 3.22
CA LYS A 3 0.14 -3.72 3.91
C LYS A 3 0.95 -4.58 2.92
N LEU A 4 0.26 -5.37 2.10
CA LEU A 4 0.90 -6.24 1.10
C LEU A 4 1.72 -5.44 0.08
N ARG A 5 1.17 -4.33 -0.43
CA ARG A 5 1.84 -3.46 -1.41
C ARG A 5 3.09 -2.78 -0.84
N ASN A 6 2.98 -2.25 0.38
CA ASN A 6 4.10 -1.57 1.05
C ASN A 6 5.20 -2.56 1.36
N LEU A 7 4.85 -3.74 1.89
CA LEU A 7 5.81 -4.79 2.19
C LEU A 7 6.51 -5.30 0.93
N ARG A 8 5.78 -5.52 -0.17
CA ARG A 8 6.37 -5.88 -1.47
C ARG A 8 7.43 -4.88 -1.90
N LYS A 9 7.10 -3.58 -1.85
CA LYS A 9 8.03 -2.51 -2.23
C LYS A 9 9.24 -2.43 -1.30
N GLN A 10 9.03 -2.53 0.01
CA GLN A 10 10.10 -2.54 1.00
C GLN A 10 11.09 -3.70 0.80
N ARG A 11 10.57 -4.87 0.39
CA ARG A 11 11.36 -6.06 0.10
C ARG A 11 11.92 -6.08 -1.34
N GLY A 12 11.65 -5.07 -2.15
CA GLY A 12 12.17 -4.94 -3.53
C GLY A 12 11.59 -5.93 -4.53
N PHE A 13 10.42 -6.51 -4.27
CA PHE A 13 9.78 -7.44 -5.20
C PHE A 13 8.98 -6.70 -6.29
N SER A 14 9.12 -7.11 -7.54
CA SER A 14 8.22 -6.68 -8.62
C SER A 14 6.87 -7.40 -8.53
N GLN A 15 5.83 -6.84 -9.14
CA GLN A 15 4.53 -7.51 -9.25
C GLN A 15 4.65 -8.82 -10.03
N GLU A 16 5.47 -8.84 -11.10
CA GLU A 16 5.74 -10.05 -11.89
C GLU A 16 6.36 -11.18 -11.06
N LYS A 17 7.31 -10.84 -10.18
CA LYS A 17 8.00 -11.83 -9.35
C LYS A 17 7.04 -12.50 -8.35
N LEU A 18 6.19 -11.73 -7.69
CA LEU A 18 5.19 -12.30 -6.77
C LEU A 18 4.03 -12.98 -7.52
N ALA A 19 3.67 -12.50 -8.71
CA ALA A 19 2.71 -13.19 -9.57
C ALA A 19 3.20 -14.59 -9.94
N GLY A 20 4.48 -14.74 -10.30
CA GLY A 20 5.10 -16.03 -10.58
C GLY A 20 5.09 -16.99 -9.37
N ILE A 21 5.26 -16.47 -8.15
CA ILE A 21 5.24 -17.28 -6.91
C ILE A 21 3.87 -17.90 -6.65
N ILE A 22 2.79 -17.19 -6.96
CA ILE A 22 1.42 -17.70 -6.81
C ILE A 22 0.84 -18.25 -8.13
N ALA A 23 1.70 -18.50 -9.13
CA ALA A 23 1.32 -19.02 -10.44
C ALA A 23 0.16 -18.24 -11.11
N THR A 24 0.23 -16.91 -11.05
CA THR A 24 -0.75 -16.01 -11.66
C THR A 24 -0.08 -15.03 -12.61
N ASP A 25 -0.87 -14.31 -13.40
CA ASP A 25 -0.37 -13.26 -14.27
C ASP A 25 -0.19 -11.92 -13.53
N PRO A 26 0.74 -11.04 -13.97
CA PRO A 26 1.00 -9.76 -13.32
C PRO A 26 -0.24 -8.88 -13.19
N SER A 27 -1.17 -8.94 -14.15
CA SER A 27 -2.40 -8.14 -14.13
C SER A 27 -3.35 -8.62 -13.03
N ASN A 28 -3.56 -9.92 -12.89
CA ASN A 28 -4.36 -10.54 -11.84
C ASN A 28 -3.74 -10.31 -10.46
N TYR A 29 -2.41 -10.48 -10.33
CA TYR A 29 -1.70 -10.08 -9.11
C TYR A 29 -1.90 -8.60 -8.78
N SER A 30 -1.85 -7.71 -9.77
CA SER A 30 -2.07 -6.28 -9.58
C SER A 30 -3.48 -5.98 -9.05
N ARG A 31 -4.50 -6.68 -9.55
CA ARG A 31 -5.90 -6.58 -9.07
C ARG A 31 -6.04 -7.10 -7.63
N LYS A 32 -5.38 -8.22 -7.31
CA LYS A 32 -5.28 -8.78 -5.95
C LYS A 32 -4.59 -7.81 -4.98
N GLU A 33 -3.46 -7.23 -5.38
CA GLU A 33 -2.70 -6.23 -4.61
C GLU A 33 -3.49 -4.93 -4.42
N ARG A 34 -4.40 -4.58 -5.34
CA ARG A 34 -5.34 -3.45 -5.16
C ARG A 34 -6.57 -3.83 -4.34
N GLY A 35 -6.79 -5.12 -4.10
CA GLY A 35 -7.96 -5.64 -3.39
C GLY A 35 -9.24 -5.64 -4.21
N GLU A 36 -9.14 -5.61 -5.54
CA GLU A 36 -10.27 -5.77 -6.47
C GLU A 36 -10.74 -7.23 -6.57
N ILE A 37 -9.82 -8.17 -6.31
CA ILE A 37 -10.08 -9.62 -6.33
C ILE A 37 -9.58 -10.20 -5.00
N ARG A 38 -10.30 -11.20 -4.49
CA ARG A 38 -9.91 -11.96 -3.30
C ARG A 38 -8.60 -12.74 -3.56
N ILE A 39 -7.73 -12.74 -2.55
CA ILE A 39 -6.57 -13.63 -2.48
C ILE A 39 -7.00 -14.86 -1.65
N TYR A 40 -6.75 -16.04 -2.18
CA TYR A 40 -7.08 -17.30 -1.50
C TYR A 40 -6.06 -17.61 -0.40
N ASP A 41 -6.44 -18.43 0.59
CA ASP A 41 -5.59 -18.68 1.75
C ASP A 41 -4.27 -19.38 1.38
N ASP A 42 -4.27 -20.25 0.36
CA ASP A 42 -3.05 -20.87 -0.16
C ASP A 42 -2.11 -19.85 -0.85
N GLU A 43 -2.69 -18.83 -1.49
CA GLU A 43 -1.93 -17.73 -2.10
C GLU A 43 -1.35 -16.81 -1.02
N TRP A 44 -2.10 -16.58 0.05
CA TRP A 44 -1.61 -15.85 1.22
C TRP A 44 -0.41 -16.53 1.85
N GLU A 45 -0.44 -17.85 2.04
CA GLU A 45 0.69 -18.63 2.58
C GLU A 45 1.94 -18.50 1.70
N LYS A 46 1.79 -18.62 0.37
CA LYS A 46 2.90 -18.47 -0.58
C LYS A 46 3.49 -17.06 -0.54
N LEU A 47 2.66 -16.02 -0.48
CA LEU A 47 3.11 -14.64 -0.39
C LEU A 47 3.79 -14.34 0.95
N ALA A 48 3.24 -14.84 2.06
CA ALA A 48 3.82 -14.73 3.39
C ALA A 48 5.21 -15.39 3.45
N THR A 49 5.31 -16.60 2.90
CA THR A 49 6.59 -17.33 2.78
C THR A 49 7.61 -16.55 1.94
N ALA A 50 7.21 -16.00 0.80
CA ALA A 50 8.10 -15.24 -0.07
C ALA A 50 8.57 -13.92 0.55
N LEU A 51 7.72 -13.29 1.36
CA LEU A 51 8.01 -12.02 2.04
C LEU A 51 8.64 -12.22 3.43
N ASN A 52 8.77 -13.47 3.89
CA ASN A 52 9.29 -13.89 5.19
C ASN A 52 8.58 -13.17 6.35
N VAL A 53 7.26 -13.27 6.36
CA VAL A 53 6.32 -12.68 7.33
C VAL A 53 5.18 -13.66 7.60
N SER A 54 4.39 -13.43 8.65
CA SER A 54 3.18 -14.22 8.89
C SER A 54 2.03 -13.77 7.99
N VAL A 55 1.03 -14.63 7.78
CA VAL A 55 -0.16 -14.29 6.97
C VAL A 55 -0.93 -13.14 7.62
N GLU A 56 -1.02 -13.12 8.94
CA GLU A 56 -1.74 -12.10 9.73
C GLU A 56 -1.11 -10.70 9.59
N GLU A 57 0.20 -10.63 9.36
CA GLU A 57 0.92 -9.37 9.16
C GLU A 57 0.57 -8.73 7.80
N ILE A 58 0.23 -9.53 6.79
CA ILE A 58 -0.07 -9.05 5.43
C ILE A 58 -1.55 -9.09 5.07
N LYS A 59 -2.33 -9.94 5.73
CA LYS A 59 -3.77 -10.11 5.50
C LYS A 59 -4.51 -8.99 6.21
N GLU A 60 -5.10 -8.10 5.42
CA GLU A 60 -6.02 -7.09 5.94
C GLU A 60 -7.40 -7.73 6.10
N GLU A 61 -7.94 -7.76 7.33
CA GLU A 61 -9.34 -8.08 7.57
C GLU A 61 -10.21 -6.96 6.96
N LYS A 62 -10.71 -7.20 5.76
CA LYS A 62 -11.82 -6.42 5.20
C LYS A 62 -13.13 -7.15 5.50
N PRO A 63 -14.21 -6.44 5.90
CA PRO A 63 -15.53 -7.03 5.90
C PRO A 63 -15.80 -7.55 4.49
N THR A 64 -16.10 -8.84 4.39
CA THR A 64 -16.25 -9.57 3.14
C THR A 64 -17.43 -9.01 2.34
N GLY A 65 -17.17 -8.04 1.47
CA GLY A 65 -18.07 -7.74 0.36
C GLY A 65 -18.02 -8.93 -0.58
N ILE A 66 -19.12 -9.68 -0.65
CA ILE A 66 -19.27 -10.83 -1.53
C ILE A 66 -19.03 -10.36 -2.96
N VAL A 67 -17.87 -10.70 -3.53
CA VAL A 67 -17.60 -10.50 -4.96
C VAL A 67 -18.18 -11.72 -5.67
N HIS A 68 -19.41 -11.61 -6.15
CA HIS A 68 -19.93 -12.53 -7.15
C HIS A 68 -19.09 -12.32 -8.42
N ASN A 69 -18.20 -13.26 -8.71
CA ASN A 69 -17.51 -13.32 -9.98
C ASN A 69 -18.48 -13.92 -11.00
N GLU A 70 -19.37 -13.08 -11.53
CA GLU A 70 -20.28 -13.49 -12.58
C GLU A 70 -19.56 -13.36 -13.92
N ASN A 71 -18.94 -14.46 -14.32
CA ASN A 71 -18.66 -14.71 -15.73
C ASN A 71 -19.98 -15.05 -16.45
N SER A 72 -20.98 -14.17 -16.34
CA SER A 72 -22.27 -14.28 -17.03
C SER A 72 -22.29 -13.26 -18.16
N THR A 73 -22.18 -13.82 -19.36
CA THR A 73 -22.54 -13.23 -20.64
C THR A 73 -23.89 -12.50 -20.59
N PHE A 74 -23.91 -11.29 -21.17
CA PHE A 74 -25.07 -10.44 -21.51
C PHE A 74 -25.92 -9.89 -20.35
N SER A 75 -25.78 -8.59 -20.07
CA SER A 75 -26.93 -7.68 -19.89
C SER A 75 -26.48 -6.22 -19.82
N ASP A 76 -27.19 -5.41 -20.60
CA ASP A 76 -27.19 -3.97 -20.71
C ASP A 76 -27.57 -3.24 -19.39
N ASN A 77 -27.25 -1.93 -19.37
CA ASN A 77 -27.84 -0.85 -18.57
C ASN A 77 -27.23 -0.50 -17.18
N SER A 78 -26.40 0.56 -17.22
CA SER A 78 -26.53 1.78 -16.40
C SER A 78 -26.53 1.70 -14.87
N ASN A 79 -25.36 1.97 -14.27
CA ASN A 79 -25.24 3.10 -13.34
C ASN A 79 -23.78 3.58 -13.22
N SER A 80 -23.33 4.29 -14.25
CA SER A 80 -22.21 5.22 -14.17
C SER A 80 -22.61 6.39 -13.27
N GLY A 81 -22.01 6.54 -12.08
CA GLY A 81 -22.22 7.80 -11.35
C GLY A 81 -21.74 8.00 -9.92
N ASN A 82 -21.27 6.99 -9.16
CA ASN A 82 -21.04 7.21 -7.71
C ASN A 82 -19.73 6.65 -7.12
N PHE A 83 -18.67 6.47 -7.91
CA PHE A 83 -17.38 5.95 -7.43
C PHE A 83 -16.29 7.03 -7.22
N TYR A 84 -16.63 8.32 -7.21
CA TYR A 84 -15.64 9.41 -7.22
C TYR A 84 -15.35 10.11 -5.89
N ASN A 85 -15.89 9.68 -4.74
CA ASN A 85 -15.58 10.34 -3.46
C ASN A 85 -15.23 9.35 -2.34
N GLN A 86 -14.21 8.52 -2.57
CA GLN A 86 -13.43 7.98 -1.44
C GLN A 86 -12.45 9.06 -0.98
N GLN A 87 -12.95 10.00 -0.19
CA GLN A 87 -12.13 10.94 0.57
C GLN A 87 -11.40 10.11 1.63
N PHE A 88 -10.16 9.71 1.37
CA PHE A 88 -9.29 9.11 2.37
C PHE A 88 -8.95 10.20 3.41
N ASN A 89 -9.70 10.25 4.51
CA ASN A 89 -9.38 11.11 5.65
C ASN A 89 -8.08 10.60 6.27
N ILE A 90 -7.00 11.34 6.08
CA ILE A 90 -5.75 11.15 6.82
C ILE A 90 -6.03 11.51 8.28
N PRO A 91 -5.75 10.63 9.26
CA PRO A 91 -5.95 10.96 10.67
C PRO A 91 -5.16 12.21 11.07
N ASP A 92 -5.80 13.13 11.78
CA ASP A 92 -5.19 14.40 12.20
C ASP A 92 -3.89 14.18 12.99
N SER A 93 -3.81 13.11 13.79
CA SER A 93 -2.60 12.74 14.53
C SER A 93 -1.39 12.43 13.64
N VAL A 94 -1.62 11.91 12.42
CA VAL A 94 -0.55 11.68 11.44
C VAL A 94 -0.09 13.01 10.85
N ILE A 95 -1.02 13.92 10.58
CA ILE A 95 -0.71 15.26 10.09
C ILE A 95 0.09 16.05 11.14
N GLU A 96 -0.34 16.04 12.39
CA GLU A 96 0.33 16.68 13.53
C GLU A 96 1.75 16.14 13.70
N ASN A 97 1.92 14.81 13.71
CA ASN A 97 3.24 14.20 13.86
C ASN A 97 4.19 14.60 12.73
N LEU A 98 3.69 14.65 11.48
CA LEU A 98 4.48 15.08 10.34
C LEU A 98 4.86 16.56 10.41
N GLN A 99 3.94 17.41 10.90
CA GLN A 99 4.21 18.84 11.10
C GLN A 99 5.27 19.07 12.18
N ASP A 100 5.19 18.35 13.30
CA ASP A 100 6.19 18.41 14.37
C ASP A 100 7.55 17.94 13.88
N TYR A 101 7.59 16.85 13.11
CA TYR A 101 8.84 16.36 12.54
C TYR A 101 9.46 17.35 11.56
N ILE A 102 8.66 17.97 10.68
CA ILE A 102 9.12 19.03 9.77
C ILE A 102 9.68 20.22 10.56
N LYS A 103 9.07 20.59 11.68
CA LYS A 103 9.55 21.68 12.53
C LYS A 103 10.93 21.37 13.09
N VAL A 104 11.11 20.19 13.71
CA VAL A 104 12.40 19.76 14.26
C VAL A 104 13.49 19.74 13.18
N LEU A 105 13.19 19.22 11.99
CA LEU A 105 14.15 19.20 10.88
C LEU A 105 14.57 20.60 10.43
N LYS A 106 13.63 21.55 10.36
CA LYS A 106 13.93 22.94 9.98
C LYS A 106 14.83 23.62 11.01
N GLU A 107 14.56 23.43 12.29
CA GLU A 107 15.38 23.97 13.39
C GLU A 107 16.81 23.42 13.32
N GLN A 108 16.96 22.10 13.14
CA GLN A 108 18.27 21.46 12.99
C GLN A 108 19.05 21.97 11.78
N ILE A 109 18.38 22.15 10.63
CA ILE A 109 19.01 22.71 9.43
C ILE A 109 19.54 24.12 9.70
N GLU A 110 18.80 24.95 10.41
CA GLU A 110 19.22 26.32 10.69
C GLU A 110 20.41 26.36 11.65
N THR A 111 20.38 25.57 12.73
CA THR A 111 21.53 25.43 13.64
C THR A 111 22.78 24.97 12.89
N LEU A 112 22.66 23.96 12.03
CA LEU A 112 23.78 23.45 11.24
C LEU A 112 24.30 24.48 10.24
N LYS A 113 23.45 25.31 9.66
CA LYS A 113 23.86 26.40 8.77
C LYS A 113 24.64 27.48 9.51
N GLU A 114 24.16 27.89 10.69
CA GLU A 114 24.85 28.87 11.52
C GLU A 114 26.22 28.38 11.98
N GLU A 115 26.31 27.12 12.41
CA GLU A 115 27.59 26.49 12.77
C GLU A 115 28.55 26.45 11.59
N ASN A 116 28.07 26.06 10.41
CA ASN A 116 28.88 26.07 9.19
C ASN A 116 29.36 27.49 8.81
N GLN A 117 28.54 28.51 8.98
CA GLN A 117 28.95 29.90 8.74
C GLN A 117 30.04 30.34 9.72
N LYS A 118 29.87 30.05 11.01
CA LYS A 118 30.87 30.35 12.06
C LYS A 118 32.20 29.65 11.78
N LEU A 119 32.17 28.39 11.36
CA LEU A 119 33.36 27.61 11.01
C LEU A 119 34.05 28.14 9.75
N LYS A 120 33.30 28.60 8.74
CA LYS A 120 33.86 29.20 7.52
C LYS A 120 34.40 30.62 7.70
N SER A 121 33.96 31.33 8.75
CA SER A 121 34.45 32.66 9.10
C SER A 121 35.69 32.67 10.02
N LYS A 122 36.15 31.49 10.44
CA LYS A 122 37.41 31.27 11.17
C LYS A 122 38.52 30.90 10.20
#